data_AF-Q19517-F1
#
_entry.id   AF-Q19517-F1
#
_cell.length_a   1.000
_cell.length_b   1.000
_cell.length_c   1.000
_cell.angle_alpha   90.00
_cell.angle_beta   90.00
_cell.angle_gamma   90.00
#
_symmetry.space_group_name_H-M   'P 1'
#
loop_
_entity.id
_entity.type
_entity.pdbx_description
1 polymer ?
#
loop_
_entity_poly.entity_id
_entity_poly.type
_entity_poly.pdbx_seq_one_letter_code
_entity_poly.pdbx_strand_id
1 'polypeptide(L)'
;MEEMLNLVKDHASPILFGSVRFQDMNREKQMEALKDLTFRLIFVVLLPYISTMACSFGVSVGLGILINEAMAKLFSSYESFKVLRRGIVLLSMSSTLASSLIMSLNYIITPVYNFIFFIIGLK
;
A
#
# COMPACT_ATOMS: atom_id res chain seq x y z
N MET A 1 -29.60 11.50 -3.46
CA MET A 1 -28.15 11.40 -3.71
C MET A 1 -27.40 12.62 -3.20
N GLU A 2 -27.98 13.83 -3.27
CA GLU A 2 -27.40 15.06 -2.67
C GLU A 2 -27.44 15.08 -1.13
N GLU A 3 -28.44 14.47 -0.49
CA GLU A 3 -28.54 14.46 0.99
C GLU A 3 -27.48 13.56 1.68
N MET A 4 -27.13 12.41 1.12
CA MET A 4 -26.10 11.52 1.69
C MET A 4 -24.69 12.13 1.62
N LEU A 5 -24.41 12.89 0.56
CA LEU A 5 -23.12 13.54 0.36
C LEU A 5 -22.95 14.75 1.30
N ASN A 6 -24.03 15.47 1.59
CA ASN A 6 -24.03 16.53 2.61
C ASN A 6 -23.92 15.97 4.04
N LEU A 7 -24.47 14.78 4.32
CA LEU A 7 -24.35 14.12 5.62
C LEU A 7 -22.92 13.62 5.90
N VAL A 8 -22.23 13.07 4.89
CA VAL A 8 -20.81 12.70 4.99
C VAL A 8 -19.92 13.94 5.15
N LYS A 9 -20.27 15.04 4.51
CA LYS A 9 -19.55 16.32 4.60
C LYS A 9 -19.72 17.01 5.96
N ASP A 10 -20.89 16.88 6.58
CA ASP A 10 -21.15 17.40 7.94
C ASP A 10 -20.66 16.45 9.06
N HIS A 11 -20.61 15.12 8.85
CA HIS A 11 -20.16 14.16 9.87
C HIS A 11 -18.65 13.85 9.88
N ALA A 12 -17.93 14.05 8.77
CA ALA A 12 -16.47 13.98 8.77
C ALA A 12 -15.82 15.16 9.51
N SER A 13 -16.64 16.12 9.94
CA SER A 13 -16.19 17.43 10.39
C SER A 13 -15.83 17.48 11.90
N PRO A 14 -16.47 16.78 12.86
CA PRO A 14 -16.04 16.86 14.28
C PRO A 14 -15.33 15.60 14.83
N ILE A 15 -15.34 14.45 14.15
CA ILE A 15 -15.42 13.16 14.88
C ILE A 15 -14.16 12.29 14.87
N LEU A 16 -13.12 12.59 14.10
CA LEU A 16 -11.89 11.78 14.23
C LEU A 16 -11.11 12.09 15.52
N PHE A 17 -11.14 13.30 16.09
CA PHE A 17 -10.40 13.59 17.36
C PHE A 17 -10.75 14.89 18.13
N GLY A 18 -11.93 15.53 17.98
CA GLY A 18 -12.22 16.71 18.82
C GLY A 18 -13.57 17.36 18.58
N SER A 19 -14.38 17.40 19.64
CA SER A 19 -15.77 17.83 19.76
C SER A 19 -16.06 19.31 19.42
N VAL A 20 -15.71 19.78 18.23
CA VAL A 20 -16.06 21.13 17.78
C VAL A 20 -16.71 21.06 16.40
N ARG A 21 -17.96 21.53 16.30
CA ARG A 21 -18.69 21.61 15.03
C ARG A 21 -17.90 22.51 14.07
N PHE A 22 -17.66 22.07 12.84
CA PHE A 22 -16.86 22.82 11.85
C PHE A 22 -17.35 24.25 11.66
N GLN A 23 -18.67 24.47 11.77
CA GLN A 23 -19.29 25.78 11.61
C GLN A 23 -18.83 26.83 12.63
N ASP A 24 -18.31 26.42 13.80
CA ASP A 24 -17.88 27.32 14.87
C ASP A 24 -16.38 27.62 14.85
N MET A 25 -15.63 27.06 13.88
CA MET A 25 -14.17 27.25 13.79
C MET A 25 -13.79 28.42 12.89
N ASN A 26 -12.81 29.21 13.34
CA ASN A 26 -12.23 30.32 12.58
C ASN A 26 -11.62 29.82 11.25
N ARG A 27 -11.67 30.62 10.17
CA ARG A 27 -11.30 30.19 8.80
C ARG A 27 -9.92 29.51 8.71
N GLU A 28 -8.94 29.99 9.46
CA GLU A 28 -7.59 29.39 9.50
C GLU A 28 -7.60 27.96 10.08
N LYS A 29 -8.34 27.74 11.19
CA LYS A 29 -8.46 26.41 11.82
C LYS A 29 -9.24 25.43 10.96
N GLN A 30 -10.25 25.90 10.23
CA GLN A 30 -10.94 25.07 9.23
C GLN A 30 -10.00 24.61 8.12
N MET A 31 -9.12 25.49 7.64
CA MET A 31 -8.16 25.16 6.57
C MET A 31 -7.09 24.18 7.05
N GLU A 32 -6.66 24.31 8.30
CA GLU A 32 -5.72 23.39 8.95
C GLU A 32 -6.35 22.00 9.18
N ALA A 33 -7.61 21.95 9.65
CA ALA A 33 -8.38 20.72 9.79
C ALA A 33 -8.64 20.03 8.43
N LEU A 34 -8.90 20.81 7.37
CA LEU A 34 -9.01 20.29 5.99
C LEU A 34 -7.69 19.72 5.49
N LYS A 35 -6.56 20.36 5.78
CA LYS A 35 -5.23 19.83 5.43
C LYS A 35 -4.92 18.53 6.18
N ASP A 36 -5.20 18.47 7.47
CA ASP A 36 -5.01 17.24 8.27
C ASP A 36 -5.91 16.10 7.76
N LEU A 37 -7.18 16.39 7.47
CA LEU A 37 -8.11 15.43 6.87
C LEU A 37 -7.58 14.93 5.51
N THR A 38 -7.15 15.83 4.64
CA THR A 38 -6.64 15.48 3.32
C THR A 38 -5.39 14.62 3.44
N PHE A 39 -4.47 14.96 4.35
CA PHE A 39 -3.27 14.18 4.58
C PHE A 39 -3.58 12.78 5.11
N ARG A 40 -4.50 12.65 6.07
CA ARG A 40 -4.94 11.35 6.59
C ARG A 40 -5.63 10.52 5.51
N LEU A 41 -6.44 11.14 4.67
CA LEU A 41 -7.14 10.44 3.59
C LEU A 41 -6.14 9.95 2.52
N ILE A 42 -5.19 10.81 2.13
CA ILE A 42 -4.06 10.43 1.26
C ILE A 42 -3.27 9.28 1.91
N PHE A 43 -2.99 9.36 3.20
CA PHE A 43 -2.24 8.33 3.92
C PHE A 43 -2.98 6.99 3.94
N VAL A 44 -4.27 6.98 4.27
CA VAL A 44 -5.11 5.76 4.26
C VAL A 44 -5.20 5.15 2.87
N VAL A 45 -5.25 5.97 1.82
CA VAL A 45 -5.25 5.52 0.43
C VAL A 45 -3.88 4.94 0.05
N LEU A 46 -2.77 5.57 0.43
CA LEU A 46 -1.42 5.08 0.09
C LEU A 46 -0.97 3.87 0.91
N LEU A 47 -1.49 3.68 2.13
CA LEU A 47 -1.03 2.66 3.06
C LEU A 47 -1.14 1.21 2.50
N PRO A 48 -2.24 0.78 1.86
CA PRO A 48 -2.32 -0.52 1.20
C PRO A 48 -1.27 -0.70 0.09
N TYR A 49 -0.99 0.35 -0.68
CA TYR A 49 0.04 0.34 -1.73
C TYR A 49 1.44 0.17 -1.16
N ILE A 50 1.79 0.95 -0.14
CA ILE A 50 3.10 0.88 0.50
C ILE A 50 3.30 -0.48 1.17
N SER A 51 2.27 -0.99 1.87
CA SER A 51 2.30 -2.30 2.50
C SER A 51 2.48 -3.43 1.50
N THR A 52 1.75 -3.41 0.38
CA THR A 52 1.86 -4.44 -0.67
C THR A 52 3.20 -4.38 -1.39
N MET A 53 3.77 -3.19 -1.62
CA MET A 53 5.14 -3.03 -2.13
C MET A 53 6.17 -3.62 -1.18
N ALA A 54 6.10 -3.29 0.11
CA ALA A 54 7.03 -3.81 1.12
C ALA A 54 6.95 -5.35 1.22
N CYS A 55 5.75 -5.90 1.23
CA CYS A 55 5.53 -7.34 1.28
C CYS A 55 6.05 -8.04 0.02
N SER A 56 5.74 -7.50 -1.17
CA SER A 56 6.25 -8.00 -2.46
C SER A 56 7.78 -7.99 -2.53
N PHE A 57 8.40 -6.92 -2.02
CA PHE A 57 9.85 -6.83 -1.95
C PHE A 57 10.45 -7.88 -1.02
N GLY A 58 9.87 -8.06 0.17
CA GLY A 58 10.29 -9.11 1.11
C GLY A 58 10.20 -10.52 0.52
N VAL A 59 9.10 -10.84 -0.16
CA VAL A 59 8.92 -12.13 -0.85
C VAL A 59 9.97 -12.31 -1.94
N SER A 60 10.17 -11.30 -2.79
CA SER A 60 11.15 -11.36 -3.88
C SER A 60 12.58 -11.60 -3.36
N VAL A 61 13.01 -10.84 -2.35
CA VAL A 61 14.35 -11.00 -1.75
C VAL A 61 14.50 -12.37 -1.11
N GLY A 62 13.49 -12.83 -0.34
CA GLY A 62 13.51 -14.16 0.26
C GLY A 62 13.65 -15.27 -0.78
N LEU A 63 12.92 -15.16 -1.89
CA LEU A 63 12.98 -16.12 -2.99
C LEU A 63 14.33 -16.06 -3.73
N GLY A 64 14.89 -14.87 -3.89
CA GLY A 64 16.23 -14.68 -4.46
C GLY A 64 17.35 -15.34 -3.64
N ILE A 65 17.27 -15.27 -2.30
CA ILE A 65 18.22 -15.96 -1.41
C ILE A 65 18.11 -17.47 -1.60
N LEU A 66 16.90 -18.02 -1.60
CA LEU A 66 16.67 -19.46 -1.80
C LEU A 66 17.19 -19.95 -3.14
N ILE A 67 16.94 -19.21 -4.22
CA ILE A 67 17.43 -19.57 -5.56
C ILE A 67 18.95 -19.47 -5.62
N ASN A 68 19.54 -18.45 -5.02
CA ASN A 68 21.00 -18.32 -4.98
C ASN A 68 21.64 -19.52 -4.27
N GLU A 69 21.05 -19.99 -3.17
CA GLU A 69 21.52 -21.17 -2.46
C GLU A 69 21.31 -22.46 -3.28
N ALA A 70 20.15 -22.63 -3.91
CA ALA A 70 19.86 -23.76 -4.79
C ALA A 70 20.85 -23.85 -5.96
N MET A 71 21.13 -22.71 -6.61
CA MET A 71 22.10 -22.64 -7.70
C MET A 71 23.53 -22.91 -7.22
N ALA A 72 23.91 -22.42 -6.04
CA ALA A 72 25.24 -22.70 -5.48
C ALA A 72 25.43 -24.20 -5.21
N LYS A 73 24.40 -24.89 -4.70
CA LYS A 73 24.40 -26.34 -4.53
C LYS A 73 24.50 -27.07 -5.87
N LEU A 74 23.76 -26.63 -6.89
CA LEU A 74 23.81 -27.18 -8.25
C LEU A 74 25.19 -27.07 -8.91
N PHE A 75 25.89 -25.95 -8.73
CA PHE A 75 27.20 -25.72 -9.33
C PHE A 75 28.37 -26.26 -8.49
N SER A 76 28.11 -26.87 -7.33
CA SER A 76 29.10 -27.41 -6.37
C SER A 76 30.17 -26.43 -5.86
N SER A 77 30.08 -25.15 -6.24
CA SER A 77 31.03 -24.11 -5.86
C SER A 77 30.38 -22.74 -5.95
N TYR A 78 30.70 -21.86 -4.99
CA TYR A 78 30.21 -20.49 -4.98
C TYR A 78 30.91 -19.58 -6.00
N GLU A 79 32.11 -19.96 -6.46
CA GLU A 79 32.91 -19.18 -7.41
C GLU A 79 32.64 -19.55 -8.87
N SER A 80 32.35 -20.82 -9.13
CA SER A 80 31.97 -21.30 -10.46
C SER A 80 30.70 -20.60 -10.93
N PHE A 81 30.74 -20.02 -12.14
CA PHE A 81 29.57 -19.37 -12.78
C PHE A 81 28.92 -18.24 -11.95
N LYS A 82 29.70 -17.53 -11.11
CA LYS A 82 29.20 -16.45 -10.25
C LYS A 82 28.36 -15.40 -10.96
N VAL A 83 28.76 -14.97 -12.17
CA VAL A 83 28.03 -13.98 -12.97
C VAL A 83 26.70 -14.55 -13.46
N LEU A 84 26.70 -15.78 -13.98
CA LEU A 84 25.49 -16.46 -14.43
C LEU A 84 24.50 -16.64 -13.27
N ARG A 85 24.98 -17.11 -12.11
CA ARG A 85 24.13 -17.27 -10.91
C ARG A 85 23.50 -15.96 -10.49
N ARG A 86 24.29 -14.87 -10.43
CA ARG A 86 23.77 -13.53 -10.11
C ARG A 86 22.72 -13.07 -11.12
N GLY A 87 22.94 -13.33 -12.41
CA GLY A 87 21.98 -13.03 -13.46
C GLY A 87 20.65 -13.77 -13.28
N ILE A 88 20.70 -15.08 -13.00
CA ILE A 88 19.51 -15.91 -12.74
C ILE A 88 18.76 -15.41 -11.51
N VAL A 89 19.48 -15.14 -10.42
CA VAL A 89 18.89 -14.65 -9.17
C VAL A 89 18.24 -13.28 -9.38
N LEU A 90 18.90 -12.35 -10.08
CA LEU A 90 18.34 -11.03 -10.39
C LEU A 90 17.10 -11.12 -11.28
N LEU A 91 17.14 -11.92 -12.35
CA LEU A 91 16.00 -12.14 -13.22
C LEU A 91 14.82 -12.75 -12.47
N SER A 92 15.08 -13.75 -11.63
CA SER A 92 14.03 -14.36 -10.82
C SER A 92 13.48 -13.38 -9.77
N MET A 93 14.31 -12.66 -9.04
CA MET A 93 13.81 -11.66 -8.08
C MET A 93 12.92 -10.63 -8.78
N SER A 94 13.37 -10.14 -9.94
CA SER A 94 12.64 -9.13 -10.72
C SER A 94 11.30 -9.65 -11.22
N SER A 95 11.25 -10.88 -11.74
CA SER A 95 10.00 -11.50 -12.19
C SER A 95 9.04 -11.76 -11.03
N THR A 96 9.56 -12.27 -9.92
CA THR A 96 8.74 -12.54 -8.72
C THR A 96 8.16 -11.24 -8.15
N LEU A 97 8.95 -10.18 -8.09
CA LEU A 97 8.51 -8.87 -7.62
C LEU A 97 7.44 -8.27 -8.54
N ALA A 98 7.64 -8.33 -9.85
CA ALA A 98 6.65 -7.85 -10.82
C ALA A 98 5.34 -8.65 -10.70
N SER A 99 5.40 -9.98 -10.65
CA SER A 99 4.23 -10.85 -10.50
C SER A 99 3.50 -10.60 -9.18
N SER A 100 4.22 -10.48 -8.06
CA SER A 100 3.59 -10.24 -6.76
C SER A 100 2.94 -8.85 -6.68
N LEU A 101 3.55 -7.83 -7.28
CA LEU A 101 2.96 -6.49 -7.40
C LEU A 101 1.69 -6.51 -8.23
N ILE A 102 1.71 -7.14 -9.41
CA ILE A 102 0.54 -7.23 -10.29
C ILE A 102 -0.60 -8.00 -9.60
N MET A 103 -0.28 -9.09 -8.90
CA MET A 103 -1.27 -9.81 -8.11
C MET A 103 -1.84 -8.95 -6.98
N SER A 104 -0.98 -8.26 -6.25
CA SER A 104 -1.40 -7.39 -5.15
C SER A 104 -2.31 -6.27 -5.64
N LEU A 105 -1.96 -5.63 -6.76
CA LEU A 105 -2.73 -4.55 -7.38
C LEU A 105 -4.12 -5.02 -7.80
N ASN A 106 -4.22 -6.16 -8.48
CA ASN A 106 -5.50 -6.63 -8.99
C ASN A 106 -6.38 -7.26 -7.90
N TYR A 107 -5.79 -8.08 -7.03
CA TYR A 107 -6.55 -8.97 -6.13
C TYR A 107 -6.56 -8.54 -4.66
N ILE A 108 -5.61 -7.71 -4.20
CA ILE A 108 -5.55 -7.29 -2.79
C ILE A 108 -6.02 -5.85 -2.65
N ILE A 109 -5.49 -4.95 -3.48
CA ILE A 109 -5.76 -3.52 -3.38
C ILE A 109 -7.22 -3.22 -3.69
N THR A 110 -7.78 -3.81 -4.75
CA THR A 110 -9.19 -3.63 -5.12
C THR A 110 -10.16 -3.99 -3.99
N PRO A 111 -10.10 -5.18 -3.35
CA PRO A 111 -10.98 -5.49 -2.23
C PRO A 111 -10.69 -4.66 -0.98
N VAL A 112 -9.43 -4.30 -0.70
CA VAL A 112 -9.11 -3.41 0.43
C VAL A 112 -9.78 -2.05 0.26
N TYR A 113 -9.73 -1.46 -0.94
CA TYR A 113 -10.46 -0.22 -1.19
C TYR A 113 -11.97 -0.41 -1.12
N ASN A 114 -12.51 -1.47 -1.69
CA ASN A 114 -13.95 -1.76 -1.56
C ASN A 114 -14.36 -1.86 -0.08
N PHE A 115 -13.54 -2.47 0.77
CA PHE A 115 -13.78 -2.57 2.21
C PHE A 115 -13.70 -1.20 2.90
N ILE A 116 -12.71 -0.37 2.55
CA ILE A 116 -12.59 1.00 3.08
C ILE A 116 -13.80 1.85 2.64
N PHE A 117 -14.19 1.81 1.36
CA PHE A 117 -15.36 2.54 0.86
C PHE A 117 -16.67 2.06 1.47
N PHE A 118 -16.79 0.75 1.75
CA PHE A 118 -17.93 0.18 2.47
C PHE A 118 -18.01 0.71 3.91
N ILE A 119 -16.87 0.75 4.64
CA ILE A 119 -16.83 1.30 6.00
C ILE A 119 -17.20 2.80 6.03
N ILE A 120 -16.78 3.55 5.00
CA ILE A 120 -17.05 4.99 4.89
C ILE A 120 -18.50 5.26 4.38
N GLY A 121 -19.26 4.23 3.98
CA GLY A 121 -20.63 4.37 3.51
C GLY A 121 -20.77 4.95 2.10
N LEU A 122 -19.72 4.85 1.28
CA LEU A 122 -19.72 5.28 -0.12
C LEU A 122 -20.25 4.21 -1.09
N LYS A 123 -20.61 3.03 -0.59
CA LYS A 123 -21.18 1.90 -1.34
C LYS A 123 -22.16 1.12 -0.46
#